data_AF-A0A9W3CGS1-F1
#
_entry.id   AF-A0A9W3CGS1-F1
#
_cell.length_a   1.000
_cell.length_b   1.000
_cell.length_c   1.000
_cell.angle_alpha   90.00
_cell.angle_beta   90.00
_cell.angle_gamma   90.00
#
_symmetry.space_group_name_H-M   'P 1'
#
loop_
_entity.id
_entity.type
_entity.pdbx_description
1 polymer ?
#
loop_
_entity_poly.entity_id
_entity_poly.type
_entity_poly.pdbx_seq_one_letter_code
_entity_poly.pdbx_strand_id
1 'polypeptide(L)'
;MGVKKYATVEEAVLCVRRRRRHRVRILNEIEDELSNIHSRLDSESKDVGVWQGKSGYKQRFSTQETWKQLRVNKPSCAWAKGIWISQATPKYAFIAWLASLDRLSTLDRVAKWSRGLDETCVLSKGVMGSSYTNRWEEIMVVVGDTSREKKSLFLIRYSLQAVLYEVWRVRNKVRHGDKLLPLLVIKRMLDKEIRNKISVMRKKGLKGMEDLMQL
;
A
#
# COMPACT_ATOMS: atom_id res chain seq x y z
N MET A 1 -18.62 -51.53 -12.34
CA MET A 1 -17.30 -51.37 -12.99
C MET A 1 -16.20 -52.22 -12.37
N GLY A 2 -16.32 -52.70 -11.12
CA GLY A 2 -15.27 -53.54 -10.51
C GLY A 2 -14.04 -52.77 -10.00
N VAL A 3 -14.15 -51.44 -9.93
CA VAL A 3 -13.17 -50.53 -9.33
C VAL A 3 -13.55 -50.31 -7.86
N LYS A 4 -12.56 -50.31 -6.96
CA LYS A 4 -12.79 -50.05 -5.53
C LYS A 4 -13.27 -48.61 -5.33
N LYS A 5 -14.10 -48.36 -4.31
CA LYS A 5 -14.69 -47.02 -4.06
C LYS A 5 -13.64 -45.93 -3.83
N TYR A 6 -12.50 -46.28 -3.23
CA TYR A 6 -11.42 -45.34 -2.92
C TYR A 6 -10.19 -45.53 -3.83
N ALA A 7 -10.37 -46.19 -4.98
CA ALA A 7 -9.28 -46.35 -5.93
C ALA A 7 -8.89 -44.98 -6.53
N THR A 8 -7.58 -44.78 -6.70
CA THR A 8 -7.09 -43.62 -7.46
C THR A 8 -7.38 -43.81 -8.95
N VAL A 9 -7.28 -42.72 -9.72
CA VAL A 9 -7.42 -42.80 -11.19
C VAL A 9 -6.32 -43.69 -11.77
N GLU A 10 -5.09 -43.60 -11.27
CA GLU A 10 -3.97 -44.46 -11.65
C GLU A 10 -4.31 -45.95 -11.42
N GLU A 11 -4.81 -46.31 -10.23
CA GLU A 11 -5.22 -47.69 -9.95
C GLU A 11 -6.34 -48.14 -10.88
N ALA A 12 -7.32 -47.27 -11.18
CA ALA A 12 -8.43 -47.61 -12.06
C ALA A 12 -8.00 -47.84 -13.52
N VAL A 13 -6.96 -47.13 -13.98
CA VAL A 13 -6.36 -47.23 -15.32
C VAL A 13 -5.42 -48.43 -15.44
N LEU A 14 -4.56 -48.67 -14.44
CA LEU A 14 -3.55 -49.74 -14.47
C LEU A 14 -4.06 -51.12 -14.04
N CYS A 15 -5.24 -51.20 -13.42
CA CYS A 15 -5.83 -52.47 -13.04
C CYS A 15 -5.96 -53.41 -14.26
N VAL A 16 -5.40 -54.62 -14.17
CA VAL A 16 -5.59 -55.73 -15.12
C VAL A 16 -7.02 -56.25 -14.98
N ARG A 17 -7.99 -55.48 -15.47
CA ARG A 17 -9.41 -55.83 -15.48
C ARG A 17 -9.89 -55.95 -16.91
N ARG A 18 -10.69 -56.98 -17.21
CA ARG A 18 -11.38 -57.08 -18.50
C ARG A 18 -12.44 -56.00 -18.58
N ARG A 19 -12.32 -55.15 -19.62
CA ARG A 19 -13.35 -54.18 -20.00
C ARG A 19 -14.70 -54.88 -20.15
N ARG A 20 -15.76 -54.28 -19.60
CA ARG A 20 -17.14 -54.79 -19.71
C ARG A 20 -18.01 -53.75 -20.40
N ARG A 21 -18.98 -54.20 -21.20
CA ARG A 21 -20.06 -53.32 -21.63
C ARG A 21 -21.13 -53.26 -20.55
N HIS A 22 -21.45 -52.06 -20.12
CA HIS A 22 -22.47 -51.78 -19.13
C HIS A 22 -23.77 -51.37 -19.81
N ARG A 23 -24.92 -51.71 -19.19
CA ARG A 23 -26.23 -51.20 -19.65
C ARG A 23 -26.34 -49.68 -19.51
N VAL A 24 -25.61 -49.11 -18.55
CA VAL A 24 -25.63 -47.67 -18.25
C VAL A 24 -24.59 -46.95 -19.11
N ARG A 25 -25.01 -45.90 -19.83
CA ARG A 25 -24.18 -45.16 -20.79
C ARG A 25 -22.94 -44.52 -20.18
N ILE A 26 -23.09 -43.82 -19.05
CA ILE A 26 -21.99 -43.11 -18.38
C ILE A 26 -20.85 -44.05 -17.96
N LEU A 27 -21.16 -45.30 -17.62
CA LEU A 27 -20.13 -46.28 -17.26
C LEU A 27 -19.33 -46.73 -18.48
N ASN A 28 -19.94 -46.78 -19.66
CA ASN A 28 -19.20 -47.05 -20.90
C ASN A 28 -18.33 -45.86 -21.29
N GLU A 29 -18.83 -44.63 -21.15
CA GLU A 29 -18.06 -43.40 -21.38
C GLU A 29 -16.82 -43.34 -20.48
N ILE A 30 -16.97 -43.67 -19.19
CA ILE A 30 -15.83 -43.76 -18.25
C ILE A 30 -14.82 -44.84 -18.69
N GLU A 31 -15.27 -46.00 -19.17
CA GLU A 31 -14.36 -47.06 -19.66
C GLU A 31 -13.59 -46.61 -20.93
N ASP A 32 -14.23 -45.83 -21.81
CA ASP A 32 -13.60 -45.25 -22.99
C ASP A 32 -12.55 -44.19 -22.60
N GLU A 33 -12.87 -43.30 -21.67
CA GLU A 33 -11.92 -42.30 -21.15
C GLU A 33 -10.72 -42.95 -20.43
N LEU A 34 -10.95 -43.98 -19.62
CA LEU A 34 -9.86 -44.73 -18.97
C LEU A 34 -8.94 -45.41 -20.00
N SER A 35 -9.50 -45.91 -21.10
CA SER A 35 -8.73 -46.51 -22.20
C SER A 35 -7.89 -45.46 -22.94
N ASN A 36 -8.46 -44.27 -23.16
CA ASN A 36 -7.76 -43.14 -23.77
C ASN A 36 -6.59 -42.68 -22.88
N ILE A 37 -6.83 -42.50 -21.58
CA ILE A 37 -5.79 -42.15 -20.60
C ILE A 37 -4.69 -43.21 -20.59
N HIS A 38 -5.05 -44.50 -20.56
CA HIS A 38 -4.07 -45.59 -20.61
C HIS A 38 -3.16 -45.52 -21.85
N SER A 39 -3.73 -45.23 -23.03
CA SER A 39 -2.95 -45.11 -24.28
C SER A 39 -1.97 -43.93 -24.30
N ARG A 40 -2.21 -42.92 -23.45
CA ARG A 40 -1.38 -41.72 -23.34
C ARG A 40 -0.42 -41.77 -22.16
N LEU A 41 -0.52 -42.78 -21.31
CA LEU A 41 0.39 -42.94 -20.18
C LEU A 41 1.75 -43.40 -20.70
N ASP A 42 2.77 -42.65 -20.33
CA ASP A 42 4.15 -43.06 -20.46
C ASP A 42 4.60 -43.59 -19.10
N SER A 43 4.92 -44.89 -19.02
CA SER A 43 5.33 -45.54 -17.77
C SER A 43 6.74 -45.17 -17.32
N GLU A 44 7.55 -44.53 -18.19
CA GLU A 44 8.92 -44.16 -17.87
C GLU A 44 9.01 -42.76 -17.23
N SER A 45 8.08 -41.86 -17.53
CA SER A 45 8.06 -40.51 -16.98
C SER A 45 7.30 -40.44 -15.65
N LYS A 46 7.92 -39.83 -14.64
CA LYS A 46 7.28 -39.57 -13.34
C LYS A 46 6.47 -38.28 -13.39
N ASP A 47 5.31 -38.28 -12.74
CA ASP A 47 4.52 -37.07 -12.54
C ASP A 47 5.32 -35.97 -11.83
N VAL A 48 5.27 -34.76 -12.37
CA VAL A 48 5.93 -33.58 -11.79
C VAL A 48 4.89 -32.53 -11.44
N GLY A 49 4.75 -32.24 -10.15
CA GLY A 49 3.90 -31.16 -9.66
C GLY A 49 4.44 -29.79 -10.11
N VAL A 50 3.63 -29.04 -10.85
CA VAL A 50 3.95 -27.68 -11.30
C VAL A 50 3.04 -26.64 -10.66
N TRP A 51 3.60 -25.48 -10.35
CA TRP A 51 2.88 -24.32 -9.83
C TRP A 51 2.36 -23.47 -10.97
N GLN A 52 1.07 -23.15 -10.97
CA GLN A 52 0.47 -22.26 -11.96
C GLN A 52 0.67 -20.79 -11.58
N GLY A 53 1.63 -20.14 -12.25
CA GLY A 53 1.87 -18.71 -12.17
C GLY A 53 1.00 -17.89 -13.13
N LYS A 54 1.08 -16.55 -13.06
CA LYS A 54 0.51 -15.68 -14.10
C LYS A 54 1.28 -15.79 -15.42
N SER A 55 2.57 -16.12 -15.35
CA SER A 55 3.41 -16.33 -16.53
C SER A 55 3.46 -17.79 -17.00
N GLY A 56 2.49 -18.62 -16.60
CA GLY A 56 2.44 -20.05 -16.92
C GLY A 56 2.93 -20.96 -15.79
N TYR A 57 3.12 -22.24 -16.12
CA TYR A 57 3.52 -23.28 -15.17
C TYR A 57 5.01 -23.23 -14.83
N LYS A 58 5.35 -23.40 -13.55
CA LYS A 58 6.72 -23.34 -13.03
C LYS A 58 6.99 -24.49 -12.07
N GLN A 59 8.24 -24.95 -12.05
CA GLN A 59 8.69 -25.99 -11.11
C GLN A 59 8.89 -25.47 -9.68
N ARG A 60 9.15 -24.17 -9.52
CA ARG A 60 9.39 -23.57 -8.20
C ARG A 60 8.23 -22.68 -7.77
N PHE A 61 7.86 -22.83 -6.51
CA PHE A 61 6.91 -21.94 -5.85
C PHE A 61 7.50 -20.53 -5.71
N SER A 62 6.70 -19.51 -6.00
CA SER A 62 7.06 -18.11 -5.76
C SER A 62 6.02 -17.46 -4.86
N THR A 63 6.46 -17.06 -3.66
CA THR A 63 5.64 -16.30 -2.72
C THR A 63 5.17 -14.98 -3.32
N GLN A 64 6.03 -14.29 -4.09
CA GLN A 64 5.70 -13.02 -4.73
C GLN A 64 4.61 -13.18 -5.80
N GLU A 65 4.69 -14.22 -6.62
CA GLU A 65 3.71 -14.47 -7.69
C GLU A 65 2.35 -14.89 -7.11
N THR A 66 2.38 -15.78 -6.13
CA THR A 66 1.19 -16.20 -5.37
C THR A 66 0.53 -14.99 -4.70
N TRP A 67 1.32 -14.11 -4.07
CA TRP A 67 0.80 -12.87 -3.49
C TRP A 67 0.15 -11.94 -4.52
N LYS A 68 0.72 -11.85 -5.73
CA LYS A 68 0.14 -11.07 -6.84
C LYS A 68 -1.13 -11.69 -7.43
N GLN A 69 -1.36 -12.99 -7.24
CA GLN A 69 -2.59 -13.69 -7.64
C GLN A 69 -3.68 -13.55 -6.57
N LEU A 70 -3.32 -13.69 -5.30
CA LEU A 70 -4.26 -13.60 -4.17
C LEU A 70 -4.78 -12.16 -3.95
N ARG A 71 -3.94 -11.15 -4.20
CA ARG A 71 -4.33 -9.76 -3.97
C ARG A 71 -5.26 -9.24 -5.08
N VAL A 72 -6.31 -8.52 -4.69
CA VAL A 72 -7.06 -7.67 -5.60
C VAL A 72 -6.21 -6.42 -5.90
N ASN A 73 -5.88 -6.20 -7.16
CA ASN A 73 -5.16 -4.99 -7.57
C ASN A 73 -6.10 -3.78 -7.41
N LYS A 74 -5.79 -2.91 -6.45
CA LYS A 74 -6.43 -1.59 -6.33
C LYS A 74 -5.73 -0.59 -7.26
N PRO A 75 -6.44 0.45 -7.76
CA PRO A 75 -5.82 1.49 -8.56
C PRO A 75 -4.67 2.13 -7.78
N SER A 76 -3.58 2.43 -8.49
CA SER A 76 -2.42 3.09 -7.89
C SER A 76 -2.82 4.47 -7.39
N CYS A 77 -2.64 4.72 -6.10
CA CYS A 77 -2.96 6.00 -5.50
C CYS A 77 -1.84 7.01 -5.83
N ALA A 78 -2.14 8.02 -6.66
CA ALA A 78 -1.17 9.04 -7.07
C ALA A 78 -0.50 9.75 -5.86
N TRP A 79 -1.27 9.97 -4.80
CA TRP A 79 -0.79 10.59 -3.57
C TRP A 79 0.18 9.73 -2.75
N ALA A 80 0.28 8.42 -2.99
CA ALA A 80 1.12 7.54 -2.18
C ALA A 80 2.60 7.95 -2.22
N LYS A 81 3.08 8.41 -3.38
CA LYS A 81 4.44 8.95 -3.54
C LYS A 81 4.65 10.27 -2.77
N GLY A 82 3.57 11.00 -2.52
CA GLY A 82 3.58 12.25 -1.76
C GLY A 82 3.65 12.02 -0.25
N ILE A 83 3.12 10.91 0.24
CA ILE A 83 3.15 10.55 1.67
C ILE A 83 4.43 9.79 2.01
N TRP A 84 4.84 8.84 1.18
CA TRP A 84 6.01 8.01 1.44
C TRP A 84 7.28 8.67 0.89
N ILE A 85 7.66 9.80 1.47
CA ILE A 85 8.87 10.54 1.08
C ILE A 85 10.14 9.90 1.65
N SER A 86 11.23 9.99 0.89
CA SER A 86 12.56 9.66 1.41
C SER A 86 12.91 10.61 2.55
N GLN A 87 13.55 10.07 3.60
CA GLN A 87 13.87 10.80 4.84
C GLN A 87 12.64 11.30 5.62
N ALA A 88 11.43 10.77 5.39
CA ALA A 88 10.29 11.02 6.27
C ALA A 88 10.57 10.59 7.71
N THR A 89 9.88 11.20 8.68
CA THR A 89 9.78 10.63 10.03
C THR A 89 8.70 9.55 9.99
N PRO A 90 8.99 8.26 10.30
CA PRO A 90 8.04 7.16 10.08
C PRO A 90 6.67 7.37 10.76
N LYS A 91 6.65 7.84 12.01
CA LYS A 91 5.41 8.16 12.73
C LYS A 91 4.56 9.23 12.02
N TYR A 92 5.16 10.18 11.31
CA TYR A 92 4.41 11.26 10.63
C TYR A 92 3.85 10.78 9.31
N ALA A 93 4.66 10.04 8.54
CA ALA A 93 4.21 9.39 7.32
C ALA A 93 3.04 8.43 7.59
N PHE A 94 3.09 7.70 8.70
CA PHE A 94 2.00 6.80 9.10
C PHE A 94 0.70 7.54 9.41
N ILE A 95 0.76 8.63 10.19
CA ILE A 95 -0.44 9.43 10.49
C ILE A 95 -0.97 10.14 9.24
N ALA A 96 -0.08 10.66 8.39
CA ALA A 96 -0.47 11.26 7.12
C ALA A 96 -1.16 10.24 6.19
N TRP A 97 -0.66 9.00 6.14
CA TRP A 97 -1.30 7.91 5.40
C TRP A 97 -2.71 7.61 5.92
N LEU A 98 -2.90 7.56 7.25
CA LEU A 98 -4.23 7.37 7.84
C LEU A 98 -5.16 8.56 7.54
N ALA A 99 -4.65 9.78 7.55
CA ALA A 99 -5.41 10.98 7.18
C ALA A 99 -5.88 10.92 5.72
N SER A 100 -5.00 10.52 4.81
CA SER A 100 -5.32 10.40 3.38
C SER A 100 -6.28 9.25 3.03
N LEU A 101 -6.49 8.32 3.96
CA LEU A 101 -7.52 7.29 3.84
C LEU A 101 -8.84 7.70 4.50
N ASP A 102 -8.95 8.94 4.99
CA ASP A 102 -10.08 9.44 5.79
C ASP A 102 -10.36 8.56 7.03
N ARG A 103 -9.31 7.87 7.53
CA ARG A 103 -9.39 6.99 8.71
C ARG A 103 -9.12 7.74 10.02
N LEU A 104 -9.01 9.06 9.93
CA LEU A 104 -8.87 9.96 11.06
C LEU A 104 -10.01 10.96 11.00
N SER A 105 -10.82 11.04 12.07
CA SER A 105 -11.88 12.05 12.22
C SER A 105 -11.32 13.45 12.51
N THR A 106 -10.29 13.85 11.75
CA THR A 106 -9.40 14.98 12.05
C THR A 106 -9.75 16.26 11.31
N LEU A 107 -10.34 16.22 10.11
CA LEU A 107 -10.54 17.43 9.30
C LEU A 107 -11.75 18.26 9.78
N ASP A 108 -12.92 17.65 9.95
CA ASP A 108 -14.16 18.37 10.30
C ASP A 108 -14.14 19.05 11.69
N ARG A 109 -13.28 18.58 12.60
CA ARG A 109 -13.22 19.08 13.99
C ARG A 109 -12.12 20.11 14.21
N VAL A 110 -11.04 20.09 13.41
CA VAL A 110 -9.96 21.09 13.50
C VAL A 110 -10.43 22.45 12.98
N ALA A 111 -11.24 22.48 11.91
CA ALA A 111 -11.89 23.71 11.43
C ALA A 111 -12.82 24.35 12.48
N LYS A 112 -13.38 23.55 13.41
CA LYS A 112 -14.15 24.07 14.56
C LYS A 112 -13.24 24.65 15.66
N TRP A 113 -11.98 24.20 15.75
CA TRP A 113 -11.00 24.65 16.73
C TRP A 113 -10.17 25.85 16.26
N SER A 114 -10.16 26.17 14.95
CA SER A 114 -9.30 27.20 14.35
C SER A 114 -9.97 28.56 14.11
N ARG A 115 -11.21 28.79 14.57
CA ARG A 115 -11.93 30.06 14.33
C ARG A 115 -11.12 31.27 14.83
N GLY A 116 -10.57 32.05 13.88
CA GLY A 116 -9.99 33.38 14.12
C GLY A 116 -8.45 33.46 14.16
N LEU A 117 -7.71 32.42 13.76
CA LEU A 117 -6.25 32.47 13.73
C LEU A 117 -5.70 32.31 12.32
N ASP A 118 -4.57 32.98 12.04
CA ASP A 118 -3.81 32.79 10.81
C ASP A 118 -3.24 31.37 10.76
N GLU A 119 -3.95 30.51 10.03
CA GLU A 119 -3.66 29.08 9.80
C GLU A 119 -2.39 28.86 8.98
N THR A 120 -1.73 29.93 8.52
CA THR A 120 -0.55 29.83 7.66
C THR A 120 0.73 29.54 8.48
N CYS A 121 1.36 28.40 8.17
CA CYS A 121 2.77 28.19 8.50
C CYS A 121 3.60 29.07 7.53
N VAL A 122 4.43 29.97 8.08
CA VAL A 122 5.21 30.96 7.30
C VAL A 122 6.08 30.27 6.25
N LEU A 123 6.69 29.13 6.63
CA LEU A 123 7.50 28.30 5.73
C LEU A 123 6.66 27.71 4.58
N SER A 124 5.43 27.29 4.87
CA SER A 124 4.53 26.70 3.88
C SER A 124 4.02 27.75 2.89
N LYS A 125 3.70 28.95 3.38
CA LYS A 125 3.28 30.09 2.57
C LYS A 125 4.42 30.60 1.67
N GLY A 126 5.63 30.70 2.22
CA GLY A 126 6.82 31.10 1.45
C GLY A 126 7.16 30.09 0.34
N VAL A 127 7.03 28.79 0.60
CA VAL A 127 7.35 27.74 -0.37
C VAL A 127 6.24 27.51 -1.40
N MET A 128 4.97 27.65 -1.02
CA MET A 128 3.83 27.47 -1.94
C MET A 128 3.44 28.73 -2.72
N GLY A 129 3.82 29.92 -2.23
CA GLY A 129 3.55 31.20 -2.91
C GLY A 129 2.06 31.38 -3.25
N SER A 130 1.78 31.67 -4.53
CA SER A 130 0.41 31.83 -5.06
C SER A 130 -0.41 30.54 -5.13
N SER A 131 0.21 29.37 -4.94
CA SER A 131 -0.47 28.07 -4.92
C SER A 131 -0.90 27.62 -3.52
N TYR A 132 -0.85 28.51 -2.52
CA TYR A 132 -1.30 28.16 -1.17
C TYR A 132 -2.80 27.85 -1.15
N THR A 133 -3.16 26.72 -0.55
CA THR A 133 -4.55 26.26 -0.42
C THR A 133 -4.78 25.61 0.94
N ASN A 134 -5.99 25.76 1.46
CA ASN A 134 -6.49 25.10 2.66
C ASN A 134 -7.43 23.92 2.33
N ARG A 135 -7.69 23.65 1.05
CA ARG A 135 -8.56 22.56 0.60
C ARG A 135 -7.77 21.27 0.46
N TRP A 136 -8.26 20.20 1.09
CA TRP A 136 -7.56 18.91 1.13
C TRP A 136 -7.30 18.34 -0.26
N GLU A 137 -8.27 18.45 -1.18
CA GLU A 137 -8.15 17.93 -2.54
C GLU A 137 -7.01 18.63 -3.29
N GLU A 138 -6.91 19.95 -3.16
CA GLU A 138 -5.89 20.77 -3.80
C GLU A 138 -4.50 20.53 -3.16
N ILE A 139 -4.44 20.38 -1.83
CA ILE A 139 -3.21 19.98 -1.12
C ILE A 139 -2.68 18.65 -1.67
N MET A 140 -3.56 17.67 -1.87
CA MET A 140 -3.18 16.34 -2.35
C MET A 140 -2.69 16.37 -3.80
N VAL A 141 -3.21 17.28 -4.64
CA VAL A 141 -2.68 17.54 -5.99
C VAL A 141 -1.27 18.12 -5.90
N VAL A 142 -1.05 19.16 -5.09
CA VAL A 142 0.27 19.80 -4.92
C VAL A 142 1.31 18.82 -4.37
N VAL A 143 0.93 17.98 -3.42
CA VAL A 143 1.78 16.94 -2.85
C VAL A 143 2.10 15.83 -3.85
N GLY A 144 1.16 15.50 -4.73
CA GLY A 144 1.33 14.52 -5.80
C GLY A 144 2.19 15.02 -6.96
N ASP A 145 2.25 16.33 -7.18
CA ASP A 145 2.94 16.96 -8.30
C ASP A 145 4.46 16.80 -8.22
N THR A 146 5.03 15.98 -9.11
CA THR A 146 6.47 15.74 -9.21
C THR A 146 7.20 16.71 -10.14
N SER A 147 6.50 17.67 -10.76
CA SER A 147 7.10 18.68 -11.65
C SER A 147 7.91 19.75 -10.90
N ARG A 148 7.61 19.94 -9.60
CA ARG A 148 8.23 20.95 -8.73
C ARG A 148 9.67 20.60 -8.35
N GLU A 149 10.45 21.62 -7.99
CA GLU A 149 11.80 21.45 -7.46
C GLU A 149 11.80 20.47 -6.27
N LYS A 150 12.69 19.46 -6.30
CA LYS A 150 12.74 18.37 -5.31
C LYS A 150 12.80 18.86 -3.86
N LYS A 151 13.46 19.99 -3.60
CA LYS A 151 13.62 20.58 -2.26
C LYS A 151 12.33 21.21 -1.76
N SER A 152 11.73 22.10 -2.56
CA SER A 152 10.42 22.70 -2.31
C SER A 152 9.36 21.61 -2.08
N LEU A 153 9.36 20.58 -2.94
CA LEU A 153 8.45 19.44 -2.84
C LEU A 153 8.67 18.63 -1.55
N PHE A 154 9.93 18.41 -1.13
CA PHE A 154 10.22 17.78 0.15
C PHE A 154 9.67 18.60 1.32
N LEU A 155 9.90 19.92 1.32
CA LEU A 155 9.41 20.80 2.39
C LEU A 155 7.89 20.80 2.48
N ILE A 156 7.18 20.89 1.35
CA ILE A 156 5.72 20.86 1.32
C ILE A 156 5.21 19.54 1.91
N ARG A 157 5.74 18.41 1.42
CA ARG A 157 5.34 17.07 1.88
C ARG A 157 5.65 16.83 3.36
N TYR A 158 6.83 17.26 3.81
CA TYR A 158 7.24 17.09 5.20
C TYR A 158 6.43 18.00 6.13
N SER A 159 6.19 19.26 5.74
CA SER A 159 5.38 20.20 6.51
C SER A 159 3.96 19.68 6.68
N LEU A 160 3.35 19.15 5.61
CA LEU A 160 2.04 18.50 5.69
C LEU A 160 2.04 17.33 6.68
N GLN A 161 3.04 16.44 6.60
CA GLN A 161 3.15 15.30 7.51
C GLN A 161 3.29 15.74 8.98
N ALA A 162 4.11 16.75 9.24
CA ALA A 162 4.31 17.30 10.58
C ALA A 162 3.01 17.90 11.12
N VAL A 163 2.32 18.73 10.33
CA VAL A 163 1.02 19.33 10.70
C VAL A 163 -0.02 18.24 11.02
N LEU A 164 -0.15 17.23 10.16
CA LEU A 164 -1.11 16.13 10.39
C LEU A 164 -0.79 15.34 11.66
N TYR A 165 0.48 15.05 11.91
CA TYR A 165 0.90 14.40 13.15
C TYR A 165 0.60 15.24 14.38
N GLU A 166 0.89 16.54 14.32
CA GLU A 166 0.68 17.46 15.44
C GLU A 166 -0.79 17.61 15.80
N VAL A 167 -1.64 17.75 14.79
CA VAL A 167 -3.10 17.73 14.93
C VAL A 167 -3.57 16.44 15.60
N TRP A 168 -3.10 15.29 15.12
CA TRP A 168 -3.43 13.99 15.71
C TRP A 168 -2.98 13.88 17.17
N ARG A 169 -1.76 14.35 17.46
CA ARG A 169 -1.17 14.31 18.80
C ARG A 169 -1.95 15.17 19.79
N VAL A 170 -2.24 16.40 19.41
CA VAL A 170 -3.00 17.36 20.25
C VAL A 170 -4.39 16.83 20.51
N ARG A 171 -5.08 16.33 19.48
CA ARG A 171 -6.38 15.67 19.66
C ARG A 171 -6.31 14.52 20.66
N ASN A 172 -5.34 13.61 20.51
CA ASN A 172 -5.25 12.46 21.39
C ASN A 172 -4.98 12.86 22.85
N LYS A 173 -4.12 13.86 23.06
CA LYS A 173 -3.93 14.46 24.39
C LYS A 173 -5.25 14.94 25.00
N VAL A 174 -6.02 15.73 24.25
CA VAL A 174 -7.34 16.21 24.71
C VAL A 174 -8.31 15.05 24.99
N ARG A 175 -8.35 14.02 24.13
CA ARG A 175 -9.20 12.84 24.34
C ARG A 175 -8.83 12.05 25.59
N HIS A 176 -7.57 12.09 26.01
CA HIS A 176 -7.08 11.42 27.21
C HIS A 176 -7.06 12.33 28.45
N GLY A 177 -7.72 13.49 28.39
CA GLY A 177 -7.94 14.36 29.56
C GLY A 177 -6.93 15.50 29.73
N ASP A 178 -5.96 15.65 28.83
CA ASP A 178 -5.04 16.79 28.88
C ASP A 178 -5.73 18.08 28.42
N LYS A 179 -5.27 19.22 28.95
CA LYS A 179 -5.69 20.55 28.49
C LYS A 179 -5.15 20.84 27.09
N LEU A 180 -5.98 21.50 26.26
CA LEU A 180 -5.56 21.96 24.94
C LEU A 180 -4.41 22.97 25.08
N LEU A 181 -3.29 22.70 24.41
CA LEU A 181 -2.19 23.66 24.33
C LEU A 181 -2.62 24.87 23.47
N PRO A 182 -2.23 26.10 23.85
CA PRO A 182 -2.47 27.26 23.00
C PRO A 182 -1.88 27.04 21.61
N LEU A 183 -2.62 27.43 20.56
CA LEU A 183 -2.23 27.23 19.17
C LEU A 183 -0.88 27.88 18.82
N LEU A 184 -0.53 28.98 19.48
CA LEU A 184 0.79 29.62 19.37
C LEU A 184 1.94 28.68 19.77
N VAL A 185 1.74 27.87 20.81
CA VAL A 185 2.74 26.89 21.26
C VAL A 185 2.87 25.79 20.22
N ILE A 186 1.75 25.30 19.69
CA ILE A 186 1.73 24.25 18.64
C ILE A 186 2.44 24.77 17.37
N LYS A 187 2.17 26.00 16.94
CA LYS A 187 2.85 26.65 15.80
C LYS A 187 4.37 26.75 16.01
N ARG A 188 4.81 27.20 17.18
CA ARG A 188 6.26 27.26 17.51
C ARG A 188 6.92 25.89 17.54
N MET A 189 6.22 24.86 18.04
CA MET A 189 6.73 23.49 18.03
C MET A 189 6.88 22.96 16.60
N LEU A 190 5.87 23.17 15.74
CA LEU A 190 5.90 22.83 14.33
C LEU A 190 7.06 23.50 13.58
N ASP A 191 7.19 24.82 13.72
CA ASP A 191 8.26 25.57 13.06
C ASP A 191 9.65 25.09 13.51
N LYS A 192 9.84 24.86 14.82
CA LYS A 192 11.08 24.31 15.37
C LYS A 192 11.38 22.93 14.81
N GLU A 193 10.36 22.09 14.68
CA GLU A 193 10.52 20.72 14.19
C GLU A 193 10.91 20.68 12.71
N ILE A 194 10.27 21.50 11.88
CA ILE A 194 10.61 21.63 10.46
C ILE A 194 12.02 22.18 10.30
N ARG A 195 12.40 23.23 11.04
CA ARG A 195 13.76 23.80 11.02
C ARG A 195 14.82 22.79 11.49
N ASN A 196 14.52 22.01 12.53
CA ASN A 196 15.40 20.93 13.00
C ASN A 196 15.59 19.87 11.91
N LYS A 197 14.52 19.49 11.19
CA LYS A 197 14.61 18.54 10.10
C LYS A 197 15.50 19.06 8.97
N ILE A 198 15.29 20.30 8.54
CA ILE A 198 16.12 20.96 7.52
C ILE A 198 17.59 20.94 7.95
N SER A 199 17.86 21.29 9.22
CA SER A 199 19.22 21.27 9.79
C SER A 199 19.88 19.89 9.74
N VAL A 200 19.14 18.82 10.07
CA VAL A 200 19.62 17.44 9.98
C VAL A 200 19.90 17.05 8.53
N MET A 201 19.02 17.45 7.61
CA MET A 201 19.17 17.13 6.19
C MET A 201 20.39 17.83 5.57
N ARG A 202 20.70 19.05 6.01
CA ARG A 202 21.94 19.76 5.65
C ARG A 202 23.18 19.00 6.12
N LYS A 203 23.21 18.55 7.38
CA LYS A 203 24.36 17.78 7.93
C LYS A 203 24.63 16.47 7.19
N LYS A 204 23.62 15.89 6.53
CA LYS A 204 23.76 14.67 5.71
C LYS A 204 24.29 14.93 4.29
N GLY A 205 24.64 16.17 3.93
CA GLY A 205 25.30 16.49 2.66
C GLY A 205 24.36 16.60 1.45
N LEU A 206 23.05 16.78 1.65
CA LEU A 206 22.13 17.15 0.57
C LEU A 206 22.40 18.61 0.15
N LYS A 207 23.22 18.78 -0.91
CA LYS A 207 23.61 20.09 -1.46
C LYS A 207 22.39 21.00 -1.71
N GLY A 208 22.46 22.25 -1.23
CA GLY A 208 21.51 23.32 -1.53
C GLY A 208 20.31 23.48 -0.60
N MET A 209 20.37 22.98 0.65
CA MET A 209 19.38 23.29 1.72
C MET A 209 19.72 24.56 2.52
N GLU A 210 20.77 25.28 2.14
CA GLU A 210 21.30 26.45 2.88
C GLU A 210 20.36 27.67 2.79
N ASP A 211 19.70 27.85 1.65
CA ASP A 211 18.82 29.00 1.38
C ASP A 211 17.42 28.89 2.02
N LEU A 212 17.03 27.69 2.46
CA LEU A 212 15.66 27.41 2.94
C LEU A 212 15.41 27.85 4.39
N MET A 213 16.45 28.22 5.15
CA MET A 213 16.30 28.77 6.50
C MET A 213 16.05 30.28 6.53
N GLN A 214 16.26 30.97 5.41
CA GLN A 214 16.03 32.42 5.27
C GLN A 214 14.57 32.78 4.91
N LEU A 215 13.71 31.75 4.74
CA LEU A 215 12.25 31.86 4.65
C LEU A 215 11.59 31.74 6.04
#